data_AF-A0A922DVY7-F1
#
_entry.id   AF-A0A922DVY7-F1
#
_cell.length_a   1.000
_cell.length_b   1.000
_cell.length_c   1.000
_cell.angle_alpha   90.00
_cell.angle_beta   90.00
_cell.angle_gamma   90.00
#
_symmetry.space_group_name_H-M   'P 1'
#
loop_
_entity.id
_entity.type
_entity.pdbx_description
1 polymer ?
#
loop_
_entity_poly.entity_id
_entity_poly.type
_entity_poly.pdbx_seq_one_letter_code
_entity_poly.pdbx_strand_id
1 'polypeptide(L)'
;MVVRNTVQLKESGPQPLPTSPGTSTFNHNVLSLSYNPVFPTPVGPSNRLTQPNHPHPALLPTDYKTHTDIQRERERERSGMAFAKERENYVYVAKLAEQAERYDEMVDAMKKVAHLDVELSVEERNLLSVGYKNVVGARRASWRILSSIEQKEEAKGHDQNVKRIKEYRHKVESELSSICSDIMSVIDEHLIPACSAGESAVFFYKMKGDYYRYLAEFKTGDDRKEAADQSMKAYQVMMLLVWIFTLCLLRKGIQITNSSLLVK
;
A
#
# COMPACT_ATOMS: atom_id res chain seq x y z
N MET A 1 19.81 37.68 -17.35
CA MET A 1 20.63 37.95 -16.16
C MET A 1 20.06 37.09 -15.03
N VAL A 2 20.55 35.85 -14.90
CA VAL A 2 20.18 34.91 -13.83
C VAL A 2 21.49 34.33 -13.32
N VAL A 3 21.88 34.73 -12.12
CA VAL A 3 23.12 34.33 -11.46
C VAL A 3 22.98 32.89 -10.98
N ARG A 4 23.74 31.97 -11.57
CA ARG A 4 23.93 30.60 -11.06
C ARG A 4 25.08 30.63 -10.05
N ASN A 5 24.78 30.42 -8.77
CA ASN A 5 25.80 30.13 -7.77
C ASN A 5 26.14 28.64 -7.83
N THR A 6 27.31 28.33 -8.39
CA THR A 6 28.01 27.04 -8.31
C THR A 6 28.79 26.95 -7.00
N VAL A 7 28.46 25.97 -6.16
CA VAL A 7 29.35 25.53 -5.07
C VAL A 7 29.96 24.19 -5.49
N GLN A 8 31.28 24.22 -5.67
CA GLN A 8 32.15 23.07 -5.94
C GLN A 8 32.34 22.26 -4.65
N LEU A 9 32.02 20.97 -4.67
CA LEU A 9 32.42 20.02 -3.62
C LEU A 9 33.48 19.07 -4.18
N LYS A 10 34.62 19.06 -3.50
CA LYS A 10 35.87 18.39 -3.82
C LYS A 10 35.77 16.90 -3.46
N GLU A 11 35.88 16.02 -4.45
CA GLU A 11 35.99 14.57 -4.23
C GLU A 11 37.39 14.22 -3.67
N SER A 12 37.43 13.56 -2.52
CA SER A 12 38.61 12.87 -2.00
C SER A 12 38.39 11.36 -2.15
N GLY A 13 39.17 10.73 -3.03
CA GLY A 13 39.06 9.30 -3.34
C GLY A 13 39.47 8.37 -2.18
N PRO A 14 39.12 7.07 -2.26
CA PRO A 14 39.40 6.11 -1.20
C PRO A 14 40.83 5.53 -1.30
N GLN A 15 41.51 5.46 -0.15
CA GLN A 15 42.73 4.66 0.05
C GLN A 15 42.35 3.22 0.49
N PRO A 16 43.00 2.15 -0.01
CA PRO A 16 42.69 0.77 0.35
C PRO A 16 43.63 0.24 1.46
N LEU A 17 43.22 -0.85 2.14
CA LEU A 17 44.03 -1.94 2.77
C LEU A 17 43.18 -2.66 3.86
N PRO A 18 43.53 -3.87 4.35
CA PRO A 18 44.30 -4.96 3.74
C PRO A 18 43.55 -6.32 3.73
N THR A 19 44.05 -7.21 2.88
CA THR A 19 43.69 -8.64 2.73
C THR A 19 44.28 -9.53 3.83
N SER A 20 43.56 -10.60 4.20
CA SER A 20 44.14 -11.81 4.81
C SER A 20 43.30 -13.06 4.49
N PRO A 21 43.92 -14.26 4.51
CA PRO A 21 43.78 -15.21 3.40
C PRO A 21 42.81 -16.36 3.64
N GLY A 22 42.16 -16.79 2.55
CA GLY A 22 41.43 -18.04 2.42
C GLY A 22 42.36 -19.23 2.20
N THR A 23 41.96 -20.33 2.82
CA THR A 23 42.54 -21.66 2.84
C THR A 23 42.51 -22.36 1.48
N SER A 24 43.61 -23.03 1.14
CA SER A 24 43.66 -24.09 0.12
C SER A 24 44.86 -24.99 0.41
N THR A 25 44.60 -26.23 0.83
CA THR A 25 45.37 -27.38 0.37
C THR A 25 44.50 -28.63 0.42
N PHE A 26 44.15 -29.09 -0.78
CA PHE A 26 43.70 -30.43 -1.09
C PHE A 26 44.90 -31.37 -0.94
N ASN A 27 44.77 -32.50 -0.24
CA ASN A 27 45.57 -33.68 -0.57
C ASN A 27 44.96 -35.00 -0.10
N HIS A 28 45.27 -36.01 -0.90
CA HIS A 28 44.75 -37.37 -0.98
C HIS A 28 44.93 -38.24 0.27
N ASN A 29 43.98 -39.17 0.51
CA ASN A 29 44.20 -40.63 0.45
C ASN A 29 42.92 -41.38 0.88
N VAL A 30 42.28 -42.12 -0.03
CA VAL A 30 42.35 -43.60 -0.19
C VAL A 30 41.95 -44.36 1.09
N LEU A 31 40.77 -44.99 1.07
CA LEU A 31 40.59 -46.41 1.41
C LEU A 31 39.18 -46.87 0.98
N SER A 32 39.19 -47.67 -0.08
CA SER A 32 38.15 -48.63 -0.45
C SER A 32 37.87 -49.60 0.70
N LEU A 33 36.61 -49.98 0.91
CA LEU A 33 36.24 -51.36 1.27
C LEU A 33 34.75 -51.60 0.95
N SER A 34 34.56 -52.39 -0.09
CA SER A 34 33.36 -53.12 -0.49
C SER A 34 32.97 -54.15 0.57
N TYR A 35 31.68 -54.27 0.93
CA TYR A 35 31.09 -55.55 1.35
C TYR A 35 29.53 -55.49 1.30
N ASN A 36 28.97 -56.18 0.31
CA ASN A 36 27.68 -56.89 0.31
C ASN A 36 28.06 -58.38 0.11
N PRO A 37 27.23 -59.42 0.34
CA PRO A 37 25.76 -59.47 0.50
C PRO A 37 25.30 -60.46 1.61
N VAL A 38 23.99 -60.74 1.77
CA VAL A 38 23.41 -62.11 1.95
C VAL A 38 21.88 -62.05 1.71
N PHE A 39 21.40 -62.85 0.76
CA PHE A 39 19.99 -63.26 0.58
C PHE A 39 19.69 -64.51 1.43
N PRO A 40 18.40 -64.79 1.73
CA PRO A 40 17.94 -66.14 1.39
C PRO A 40 16.54 -66.17 0.76
N THR A 41 16.41 -66.98 -0.30
CA THR A 41 15.17 -67.67 -0.70
C THR A 41 15.04 -68.97 0.11
N PRO A 42 13.82 -69.51 0.35
CA PRO A 42 13.40 -70.64 -0.50
C PRO A 42 11.87 -70.79 -0.76
N VAL A 43 11.57 -71.22 -1.99
CA VAL A 43 10.66 -72.29 -2.47
C VAL A 43 9.29 -72.55 -1.75
N GLY A 44 8.20 -72.54 -2.53
CA GLY A 44 6.87 -73.12 -2.19
C GLY A 44 6.87 -74.67 -2.17
N PRO A 45 5.74 -75.43 -2.31
CA PRO A 45 4.38 -75.04 -2.74
C PRO A 45 3.23 -75.63 -1.86
N SER A 46 1.99 -75.13 -1.98
CA SER A 46 0.78 -75.99 -1.92
C SER A 46 -0.56 -75.27 -2.13
N ASN A 47 -1.49 -76.08 -2.63
CA ASN A 47 -2.82 -75.81 -3.14
C ASN A 47 -3.81 -75.02 -2.25
N ARG A 48 -4.52 -74.11 -2.93
CA ARG A 48 -5.99 -73.96 -3.00
C ARG A 48 -6.80 -74.19 -1.71
N LEU A 49 -7.36 -73.11 -1.17
CA LEU A 49 -8.74 -73.05 -0.70
C LEU A 49 -9.28 -71.63 -0.91
N THR A 50 -10.31 -71.54 -1.75
CA THR A 50 -11.16 -70.38 -2.00
C THR A 50 -11.79 -69.87 -0.70
N GLN A 51 -11.59 -68.58 -0.40
CA GLN A 51 -12.39 -67.84 0.58
C GLN A 51 -13.24 -66.80 -0.17
N PRO A 52 -14.48 -66.54 0.31
CA PRO A 52 -15.50 -65.84 -0.46
C PRO A 52 -15.22 -64.33 -0.52
N ASN A 53 -15.66 -63.73 -1.63
CA ASN A 53 -15.66 -62.30 -1.91
C ASN A 53 -16.12 -61.48 -0.70
N HIS A 54 -15.19 -60.78 -0.04
CA HIS A 54 -15.55 -59.55 0.64
C HIS A 54 -16.01 -58.54 -0.43
N PRO A 55 -17.17 -57.89 -0.29
CA PRO A 55 -17.50 -56.80 -1.19
C PRO A 55 -16.45 -55.71 -0.99
N HIS A 56 -15.66 -55.47 -2.04
CA HIS A 56 -14.92 -54.24 -2.19
C HIS A 56 -15.89 -53.08 -1.89
N PRO A 57 -15.53 -52.09 -1.05
CA PRO A 57 -16.27 -50.84 -1.04
C PRO A 57 -16.24 -50.35 -2.47
N ALA A 58 -17.41 -50.27 -3.09
CA ALA A 58 -17.55 -49.61 -4.37
C ALA A 58 -16.91 -48.22 -4.20
N LEU A 59 -15.84 -47.96 -4.95
CA LEU A 59 -15.38 -46.60 -5.21
C LEU A 59 -16.51 -45.93 -5.99
N LEU A 60 -17.53 -45.43 -5.27
CA LEU A 60 -18.43 -44.44 -5.83
C LEU A 60 -17.54 -43.25 -6.21
N PRO A 61 -17.61 -42.74 -7.46
CA PRO A 61 -17.02 -41.45 -7.77
C PRO A 61 -17.76 -40.42 -6.92
N THR A 62 -17.18 -40.03 -5.79
CA THR A 62 -17.59 -38.82 -5.08
C THR A 62 -17.20 -37.65 -5.98
N ASP A 63 -18.14 -36.76 -6.26
CA ASP A 63 -17.99 -35.46 -6.96
C ASP A 63 -18.34 -35.40 -8.46
N TYR A 64 -19.47 -35.98 -8.88
CA TYR A 64 -20.18 -35.42 -10.04
C TYR A 64 -21.00 -34.19 -9.59
N LYS A 65 -20.47 -32.98 -9.81
CA LYS A 65 -21.21 -31.72 -9.57
C LYS A 65 -22.55 -31.77 -10.32
N THR A 66 -23.65 -31.47 -9.64
CA THR A 66 -24.96 -31.45 -10.28
C THR A 66 -25.03 -30.33 -11.33
N HIS A 67 -25.91 -30.44 -12.33
CA HIS A 67 -26.10 -29.38 -13.33
C HIS A 67 -26.39 -28.02 -12.67
N THR A 68 -27.11 -28.03 -11.55
CA THR A 68 -27.37 -26.85 -10.71
C THR A 68 -26.12 -26.31 -10.02
N ASP A 69 -25.18 -27.15 -9.60
CA ASP A 69 -23.91 -26.70 -9.02
C ASP A 69 -22.99 -26.10 -10.10
N ILE A 70 -22.97 -26.69 -11.29
CA ILE A 70 -22.22 -26.18 -12.45
C ILE A 70 -22.78 -24.81 -12.90
N GLN A 71 -24.10 -24.63 -12.88
CA GLN A 71 -24.72 -23.33 -13.18
C GLN A 71 -24.38 -22.27 -12.13
N ARG A 72 -24.46 -22.60 -10.83
CA ARG A 72 -24.07 -21.68 -9.76
C ARG A 72 -22.60 -21.30 -9.80
N GLU A 73 -21.72 -22.24 -10.15
CA GLU A 73 -20.29 -21.99 -10.31
C GLU A 73 -20.01 -21.04 -11.49
N ARG A 74 -20.65 -21.27 -12.65
CA ARG A 74 -20.57 -20.36 -13.82
C ARG A 74 -21.14 -18.97 -13.54
N GLU A 75 -22.20 -18.87 -12.75
CA GLU A 75 -22.76 -17.57 -12.34
C GLU A 75 -21.81 -16.83 -11.39
N ARG A 76 -21.19 -17.53 -10.44
CA ARG A 76 -20.14 -16.95 -9.57
C ARG A 76 -18.92 -16.48 -10.37
N GLU A 77 -18.44 -17.28 -11.32
CA GLU A 77 -17.33 -16.91 -12.21
C GLU A 77 -17.68 -15.69 -13.06
N ARG A 78 -18.90 -15.63 -13.62
CA ARG A 78 -19.37 -14.49 -14.40
C ARG A 78 -19.48 -13.22 -13.56
N SER A 79 -19.99 -13.34 -12.34
CA SER A 79 -20.07 -12.22 -11.39
C SER A 79 -18.67 -11.73 -10.99
N GLY A 80 -17.72 -12.63 -10.75
CA GLY A 80 -16.33 -12.29 -10.45
C GLY A 80 -15.64 -11.57 -11.61
N MET A 81 -15.84 -12.04 -12.84
CA MET A 81 -15.32 -11.37 -14.05
C MET A 81 -15.94 -9.98 -14.27
N ALA A 82 -17.23 -9.81 -14.00
CA ALA A 82 -17.89 -8.51 -14.10
C ALA A 82 -17.31 -7.50 -13.11
N PHE A 83 -17.07 -7.92 -11.87
CA PHE A 83 -16.48 -7.09 -10.82
C PHE A 83 -15.03 -6.67 -11.15
N ALA A 84 -14.21 -7.61 -11.63
CA ALA A 84 -12.84 -7.31 -12.05
C ALA A 84 -12.81 -6.28 -13.21
N LYS A 85 -13.70 -6.46 -14.19
CA LYS A 85 -13.83 -5.54 -15.33
C LYS A 85 -14.29 -4.15 -14.89
N GLU A 86 -15.18 -4.06 -13.92
CA GLU A 86 -15.63 -2.78 -13.38
C GLU A 86 -14.48 -2.02 -12.68
N ARG A 87 -13.69 -2.72 -11.86
CA ARG A 87 -12.47 -2.17 -11.24
C ARG A 87 -11.49 -1.64 -12.28
N GLU A 88 -11.18 -2.44 -13.30
CA GLU A 88 -10.28 -2.07 -14.39
C GLU A 88 -10.77 -0.82 -15.14
N ASN A 89 -12.08 -0.70 -15.39
CA ASN A 89 -12.66 0.48 -16.03
C ASN A 89 -12.44 1.74 -15.19
N TYR A 90 -12.66 1.69 -13.87
CA TYR A 90 -12.43 2.84 -13.00
C TYR A 90 -10.95 3.25 -12.95
N VAL A 91 -10.04 2.28 -12.87
CA VAL A 91 -8.59 2.55 -12.90
C VAL A 91 -8.18 3.15 -14.24
N TYR A 92 -8.73 2.67 -15.36
CA TYR A 92 -8.48 3.24 -16.68
C TYR A 92 -8.95 4.70 -16.77
N VAL A 93 -10.16 5.00 -16.29
CA VAL A 93 -10.67 6.38 -16.24
C VAL A 93 -9.78 7.26 -15.36
N ALA A 94 -9.32 6.78 -14.21
CA ALA A 94 -8.41 7.53 -13.34
C ALA A 94 -7.09 7.89 -14.04
N LYS A 95 -6.51 6.95 -14.82
CA LYS A 95 -5.30 7.19 -15.61
C LYS A 95 -5.52 8.21 -16.73
N LEU A 96 -6.67 8.19 -17.39
CA LEU A 96 -7.04 9.20 -18.39
C LEU A 96 -7.20 10.58 -17.74
N ALA A 97 -7.87 10.65 -16.58
CA ALA A 97 -8.07 11.89 -15.84
C ALA A 97 -6.74 12.47 -15.35
N GLU A 98 -5.79 11.64 -14.93
CA GLU A 98 -4.41 12.05 -14.59
C GLU A 98 -3.72 12.71 -15.78
N GLN A 99 -3.75 12.08 -16.97
CA GLN A 99 -3.14 12.63 -18.19
C GLN A 99 -3.80 13.94 -18.65
N ALA A 100 -5.08 14.11 -18.36
CA ALA A 100 -5.83 15.32 -18.65
C ALA A 100 -5.74 16.38 -17.54
N GLU A 101 -4.98 16.12 -16.47
CA GLU A 101 -4.88 16.97 -15.27
C GLU A 101 -6.23 17.29 -14.59
N ARG A 102 -7.24 16.43 -14.79
CA ARG A 102 -8.57 16.55 -14.17
C ARG A 102 -8.64 15.76 -12.86
N TYR A 103 -7.90 16.23 -11.86
CA TYR A 103 -7.70 15.48 -10.61
C TYR A 103 -8.98 15.27 -9.77
N ASP A 104 -9.98 16.15 -9.87
CA ASP A 104 -11.27 15.96 -9.18
C ASP A 104 -11.99 14.69 -9.70
N GLU A 105 -12.01 14.46 -11.02
CA GLU A 105 -12.57 13.22 -11.60
C GLU A 105 -11.71 11.99 -11.33
N MET A 106 -10.38 12.17 -11.30
CA MET A 106 -9.46 11.10 -10.92
C MET A 106 -9.77 10.60 -9.50
N VAL A 107 -10.01 11.52 -8.57
CA VAL A 107 -10.44 11.19 -7.19
C VAL A 107 -11.77 10.44 -7.22
N ASP A 108 -12.78 10.92 -7.94
CA ASP A 108 -14.08 10.26 -8.03
C ASP A 108 -13.99 8.83 -8.57
N ALA A 109 -13.15 8.60 -9.59
CA ALA A 109 -12.92 7.26 -10.13
C ALA A 109 -12.21 6.35 -9.11
N MET A 110 -11.15 6.85 -8.45
CA MET A 110 -10.42 6.08 -7.45
C MET A 110 -11.21 5.81 -6.17
N LYS A 111 -12.16 6.68 -5.82
CA LYS A 111 -13.12 6.41 -4.74
C LYS A 111 -13.98 5.19 -5.07
N LYS A 112 -14.47 5.08 -6.30
CA LYS A 112 -15.26 3.90 -6.72
C LYS A 112 -14.44 2.62 -6.60
N VAL A 113 -13.14 2.66 -6.93
CA VAL A 113 -12.23 1.53 -6.71
C VAL A 113 -12.09 1.20 -5.22
N ALA A 114 -11.98 2.21 -4.35
CA ALA A 114 -11.89 1.99 -2.90
C ALA A 114 -13.16 1.37 -2.31
N HIS A 115 -14.35 1.75 -2.79
CA HIS A 115 -15.65 1.21 -2.34
C HIS A 115 -15.88 -0.26 -2.75
N LEU A 116 -14.97 -0.86 -3.52
CA LEU A 116 -15.00 -2.28 -3.83
C LEU A 116 -14.49 -3.14 -2.65
N ASP A 117 -13.98 -2.53 -1.56
CA ASP A 117 -13.51 -3.19 -0.33
C ASP A 117 -12.48 -4.31 -0.57
N VAL A 118 -11.71 -4.18 -1.66
CA VAL A 118 -10.63 -5.09 -2.02
C VAL A 118 -9.31 -4.32 -1.98
N GLU A 119 -8.29 -4.93 -1.37
CA GLU A 119 -6.96 -4.32 -1.21
C GLU A 119 -6.47 -3.65 -2.50
N LEU A 120 -6.01 -2.40 -2.38
CA LEU A 120 -5.45 -1.65 -3.50
C LEU A 120 -4.03 -2.12 -3.80
N SER A 121 -3.76 -2.38 -5.08
CA SER A 121 -2.41 -2.57 -5.59
C SER A 121 -1.56 -1.30 -5.38
N VAL A 122 -0.25 -1.47 -5.50
CA VAL A 122 0.69 -0.34 -5.37
C VAL A 122 0.38 0.76 -6.39
N GLU A 123 0.02 0.39 -7.61
CA GLU A 123 -0.34 1.36 -8.66
C GLU A 123 -1.63 2.13 -8.31
N GLU A 124 -2.69 1.42 -7.91
CA GLU A 124 -3.98 2.04 -7.57
C GLU A 124 -3.85 2.95 -6.35
N ARG A 125 -3.08 2.53 -5.34
CA ARG A 125 -2.79 3.35 -4.17
C ARG A 125 -2.04 4.63 -4.55
N ASN A 126 -1.07 4.53 -5.46
CA ASN A 126 -0.35 5.69 -5.95
C ASN A 126 -1.29 6.64 -6.70
N LEU A 127 -2.13 6.14 -7.60
CA LEU A 127 -3.14 6.94 -8.31
C LEU A 127 -4.07 7.68 -7.33
N LEU A 128 -4.62 6.98 -6.33
CA LEU A 128 -5.46 7.58 -5.29
C LEU A 128 -4.73 8.74 -4.58
N SER A 129 -3.47 8.51 -4.18
CA SER A 129 -2.67 9.51 -3.48
C SER A 129 -2.33 10.72 -4.36
N VAL A 130 -2.02 10.51 -5.64
CA VAL A 130 -1.72 11.57 -6.61
C VAL A 130 -2.96 12.43 -6.82
N GLY A 131 -4.14 11.81 -7.02
CA GLY A 131 -5.40 12.53 -7.19
C GLY A 131 -5.68 13.47 -6.03
N TYR A 132 -5.81 12.92 -4.80
CA TYR A 132 -6.13 13.75 -3.64
C TYR A 132 -5.04 14.79 -3.33
N LYS A 133 -3.74 14.47 -3.50
CA LYS A 133 -2.64 15.41 -3.28
C LYS A 133 -2.75 16.65 -4.19
N ASN A 134 -3.10 16.45 -5.45
CA ASN A 134 -3.24 17.56 -6.40
C ASN A 134 -4.49 18.38 -6.11
N VAL A 135 -5.63 17.73 -5.84
CA VAL A 135 -6.88 18.42 -5.47
C VAL A 135 -6.67 19.29 -4.23
N VAL A 136 -6.17 18.73 -3.13
CA VAL A 136 -5.92 19.47 -1.88
C VAL A 136 -4.79 20.50 -2.05
N GLY A 137 -3.77 20.19 -2.84
CA GLY A 137 -2.63 21.07 -3.11
C GLY A 137 -3.06 22.38 -3.77
N ALA A 138 -3.93 22.30 -4.78
CA ALA A 138 -4.49 23.47 -5.44
C ALA A 138 -5.27 24.36 -4.48
N ARG A 139 -6.17 23.77 -3.66
CA ARG A 139 -6.99 24.55 -2.70
C ARG A 139 -6.14 25.14 -1.56
N ARG A 140 -5.11 24.43 -1.08
CA ARG A 140 -4.15 24.95 -0.09
C ARG A 140 -3.33 26.12 -0.63
N ALA A 141 -2.93 26.07 -1.90
CA ALA A 141 -2.24 27.20 -2.54
C ALA A 141 -3.15 28.43 -2.62
N SER A 142 -4.41 28.25 -3.06
CA SER A 142 -5.43 29.29 -3.07
C SER A 142 -5.65 29.90 -1.68
N TRP A 143 -5.80 29.07 -0.64
CA TRP A 143 -5.98 29.53 0.73
C TRP A 143 -4.80 30.39 1.22
N ARG A 144 -3.55 29.97 0.98
CA ARG A 144 -2.36 30.77 1.37
C ARG A 144 -2.32 32.13 0.69
N ILE A 145 -2.68 32.18 -0.60
CA ILE A 145 -2.72 33.42 -1.37
C ILE A 145 -3.78 34.35 -0.76
N LEU A 146 -4.99 33.84 -0.51
CA LEU A 146 -6.09 34.62 0.09
C LEU A 146 -5.72 35.15 1.47
N SER A 147 -5.15 34.31 2.34
CA SER A 147 -4.67 34.73 3.67
C SER A 147 -3.61 35.84 3.58
N SER A 148 -2.71 35.81 2.59
CA SER A 148 -1.72 36.87 2.39
C SER A 148 -2.34 38.18 1.88
N ILE A 149 -3.33 38.10 0.98
CA ILE A 149 -4.03 39.28 0.45
C ILE A 149 -4.87 39.93 1.57
N GLU A 150 -5.54 39.13 2.38
CA GLU A 150 -6.32 39.60 3.53
C GLU A 150 -5.45 40.41 4.50
N GLN A 151 -4.29 39.88 4.91
CA GLN A 151 -3.36 40.59 5.80
C GLN A 151 -2.86 41.91 5.20
N LYS A 152 -2.62 41.95 3.88
CA LYS A 152 -2.19 43.16 3.18
C LYS A 152 -3.28 44.22 3.09
N GLU A 153 -4.53 43.83 2.89
CA GLU A 153 -5.66 44.77 2.84
C GLU A 153 -6.08 45.24 4.24
N GLU A 154 -5.95 44.38 5.26
CA GLU A 154 -6.17 44.74 6.66
C GLU A 154 -5.16 45.80 7.13
N ALA A 155 -3.90 45.68 6.71
CA ALA A 155 -2.87 46.69 6.98
C ALA A 155 -3.13 48.07 6.30
N LYS A 156 -3.94 48.11 5.24
CA LYS A 156 -4.32 49.35 4.54
C LYS A 156 -5.60 49.99 5.08
N GLY A 157 -6.33 49.30 5.97
CA GLY A 157 -7.61 49.78 6.51
C GLY A 157 -8.79 49.71 5.55
N HIS A 158 -8.74 48.84 4.54
CA HIS A 158 -9.85 48.65 3.59
C HIS A 158 -10.88 47.62 4.09
N ASP A 159 -11.61 47.95 5.15
CA ASP A 159 -12.47 47.00 5.89
C ASP A 159 -13.49 46.26 5.02
N GLN A 160 -14.10 46.93 4.03
CA GLN A 160 -15.05 46.28 3.12
C GLN A 160 -14.40 45.22 2.24
N ASN A 161 -13.19 45.48 1.74
CA ASN A 161 -12.44 44.52 0.92
C ASN A 161 -11.97 43.35 1.77
N VAL A 162 -11.50 43.62 3.00
CA VAL A 162 -11.12 42.58 3.97
C VAL A 162 -12.29 41.64 4.24
N LYS A 163 -13.51 42.18 4.43
CA LYS A 163 -14.70 41.35 4.63
C LYS A 163 -14.99 40.43 3.43
N ARG A 164 -14.93 40.96 2.20
CA ARG A 164 -15.13 40.16 0.98
C ARG A 164 -14.06 39.07 0.82
N ILE A 165 -12.81 39.37 1.15
CA ILE A 165 -11.71 38.41 1.11
C ILE A 165 -11.91 37.31 2.16
N LYS A 166 -12.31 37.69 3.39
CA LYS A 166 -12.62 36.73 4.48
C LYS A 166 -13.73 35.77 4.08
N GLU A 167 -14.83 36.25 3.49
CA GLU A 167 -15.93 35.42 2.98
C GLU A 167 -15.44 34.42 1.91
N TYR A 168 -14.60 34.88 0.97
CA TYR A 168 -14.05 33.99 -0.05
C TYR A 168 -13.03 32.99 0.50
N ARG A 169 -12.20 33.39 1.47
CA ARG A 169 -11.29 32.49 2.19
C ARG A 169 -12.06 31.38 2.90
N HIS A 170 -13.16 31.71 3.59
CA HIS A 170 -14.01 30.72 4.25
C HIS A 170 -14.66 29.72 3.29
N LYS A 171 -15.00 30.13 2.07
CA LYS A 171 -15.45 29.20 1.03
C LYS A 171 -14.37 28.16 0.70
N VAL A 172 -13.13 28.60 0.50
CA VAL A 172 -11.98 27.71 0.24
C VAL A 172 -11.68 26.81 1.45
N GLU A 173 -11.80 27.31 2.67
CA GLU A 173 -11.66 26.51 3.91
C GLU A 173 -12.72 25.42 4.00
N SER A 174 -13.95 25.71 3.57
CA SER A 174 -15.05 24.73 3.53
C SER A 174 -14.78 23.64 2.49
N GLU A 175 -14.30 24.01 1.30
CA GLU A 175 -13.88 23.06 0.26
C GLU A 175 -12.72 22.18 0.76
N LEU A 176 -11.69 22.77 1.39
CA LEU A 176 -10.58 22.03 1.98
C LEU A 176 -11.03 21.07 3.07
N SER A 177 -11.94 21.51 3.94
CA SER A 177 -12.51 20.67 5.00
C SER A 177 -13.25 19.49 4.39
N SER A 178 -14.09 19.72 3.38
CA SER A 178 -14.81 18.67 2.67
C SER A 178 -13.88 17.64 2.04
N ILE A 179 -12.81 18.09 1.35
CA ILE A 179 -11.83 17.19 0.73
C ILE A 179 -11.10 16.35 1.78
N CYS A 180 -10.68 16.98 2.89
CA CYS A 180 -10.01 16.26 3.98
C CYS A 180 -10.94 15.26 4.65
N SER A 181 -12.20 15.63 4.93
CA SER A 181 -13.19 14.72 5.50
C SER A 181 -13.48 13.52 4.59
N ASP A 182 -13.57 13.76 3.30
CA ASP A 182 -13.83 12.71 2.30
C ASP A 182 -12.72 11.66 2.24
N ILE A 183 -11.44 12.06 2.21
CA ILE A 183 -10.34 11.08 2.23
C ILE A 183 -10.24 10.37 3.58
N MET A 184 -10.55 11.05 4.69
CA MET A 184 -10.54 10.43 6.01
C MET A 184 -11.59 9.32 6.12
N SER A 185 -12.82 9.54 5.61
CA SER A 185 -13.84 8.49 5.59
C SER A 185 -13.44 7.33 4.69
N VAL A 186 -12.92 7.60 3.49
CA VAL A 186 -12.45 6.55 2.57
C VAL A 186 -11.34 5.70 3.22
N ILE A 187 -10.40 6.34 3.92
CA ILE A 187 -9.33 5.62 4.62
C ILE A 187 -9.87 4.73 5.74
N ASP A 188 -10.77 5.26 6.57
CA ASP A 188 -11.24 4.57 7.78
C ASP A 188 -12.27 3.49 7.48
N GLU A 189 -13.14 3.70 6.50
CA GLU A 189 -14.26 2.80 6.17
C GLU A 189 -13.85 1.70 5.18
N HIS A 190 -12.97 2.01 4.22
CA HIS A 190 -12.67 1.10 3.10
C HIS A 190 -11.21 0.64 3.06
N LEU A 191 -10.25 1.57 3.18
CA LEU A 191 -8.85 1.24 2.88
C LEU A 191 -8.12 0.53 4.02
N ILE A 192 -8.26 1.01 5.26
CA ILE A 192 -7.64 0.36 6.43
C ILE A 192 -8.26 -1.03 6.68
N PRO A 193 -9.60 -1.20 6.63
CA PRO A 193 -10.21 -2.53 6.83
C PRO A 193 -9.87 -3.55 5.74
N ALA A 194 -9.74 -3.11 4.48
CA ALA A 194 -9.43 -4.00 3.36
C ALA A 194 -7.93 -4.30 3.21
N CYS A 195 -7.03 -3.52 3.81
CA CYS A 195 -5.59 -3.72 3.64
C CYS A 195 -5.04 -4.85 4.51
N SER A 196 -4.12 -5.64 3.94
CA SER A 196 -3.34 -6.58 4.72
C SER A 196 -2.28 -5.85 5.57
N ALA A 197 -2.02 -6.36 6.78
CA ALA A 197 -1.05 -5.76 7.68
C ALA A 197 0.35 -5.74 7.04
N GLY A 198 0.91 -4.54 6.83
CA GLY A 198 2.19 -4.37 6.14
C GLY A 198 2.37 -2.97 5.56
N GLU A 199 3.02 -2.88 4.40
CA GLU A 199 3.34 -1.62 3.72
C GLU A 199 2.09 -0.80 3.36
N SER A 200 0.99 -1.47 3.02
CA SER A 200 -0.33 -0.88 2.76
C SER A 200 -0.85 -0.07 3.94
N ALA A 201 -0.87 -0.67 5.13
CA ALA A 201 -1.32 -0.02 6.34
C ALA A 201 -0.46 1.21 6.68
N VAL A 202 0.88 1.08 6.62
CA VAL A 202 1.81 2.19 6.86
C VAL A 202 1.51 3.37 5.93
N PHE A 203 1.28 3.09 4.65
CA PHE A 203 0.95 4.13 3.67
C PHE A 203 -0.34 4.88 4.03
N PHE A 204 -1.42 4.16 4.36
CA PHE A 204 -2.70 4.80 4.66
C PHE A 204 -2.68 5.57 5.99
N TYR A 205 -1.97 5.08 7.01
CA TYR A 205 -1.79 5.83 8.27
C TYR A 205 -0.93 7.09 8.07
N LYS A 206 0.11 7.03 7.22
CA LYS A 206 0.87 8.22 6.81
C LYS A 206 -0.05 9.24 6.13
N MET A 207 -0.85 8.77 5.18
CA MET A 207 -1.80 9.59 4.42
C MET A 207 -2.81 10.24 5.36
N LYS A 208 -3.41 9.48 6.29
CA LYS A 208 -4.31 9.99 7.34
C LYS A 208 -3.66 11.10 8.16
N GLY A 209 -2.43 10.90 8.61
CA GLY A 209 -1.65 11.91 9.34
C GLY A 209 -1.43 13.19 8.53
N ASP A 210 -1.11 13.05 7.24
CA ASP A 210 -0.91 14.19 6.32
C ASP A 210 -2.18 15.04 6.16
N TYR A 211 -3.36 14.42 6.04
CA TYR A 211 -4.64 15.15 5.90
C TYR A 211 -5.11 15.81 7.19
N TYR A 212 -4.96 15.16 8.35
CA TYR A 212 -5.22 15.83 9.63
C TYR A 212 -4.27 17.02 9.86
N ARG A 213 -3.01 16.89 9.44
CA ARG A 213 -2.06 17.99 9.48
C ARG A 213 -2.51 19.15 8.60
N TYR A 214 -3.03 18.88 7.40
CA TYR A 214 -3.62 19.93 6.54
C TYR A 214 -4.84 20.59 7.16
N LEU A 215 -5.71 19.81 7.83
CA LEU A 215 -6.87 20.35 8.54
C LEU A 215 -6.46 21.30 9.67
N ALA A 216 -5.41 20.95 10.43
CA ALA A 216 -4.87 21.78 11.51
C ALA A 216 -4.20 23.08 11.03
N GLU A 217 -3.86 23.22 9.74
CA GLU A 217 -3.22 24.44 9.20
C GLU A 217 -4.17 25.65 9.18
N PHE A 218 -5.47 25.43 8.94
CA PHE A 218 -6.45 26.51 8.77
C PHE A 218 -7.57 26.51 9.81
N LYS A 219 -7.77 25.40 10.55
CA LYS A 219 -8.68 25.37 11.70
C LYS A 219 -8.15 26.22 12.86
N THR A 220 -9.07 26.65 13.74
CA THR A 220 -8.77 27.50 14.89
C THR A 220 -9.40 26.93 16.17
N GLY A 221 -8.86 27.32 17.34
CA GLY A 221 -9.41 26.89 18.63
C GLY A 221 -9.27 25.38 18.85
N ASP A 222 -10.33 24.77 19.38
CA ASP A 222 -10.36 23.35 19.75
C ASP A 222 -10.26 22.42 18.54
N ASP A 223 -10.91 22.75 17.41
CA ASP A 223 -10.82 22.00 16.15
C ASP A 223 -9.36 21.79 15.69
N ARG A 224 -8.52 22.82 15.86
CA ARG A 224 -7.11 22.74 15.49
C ARG A 224 -6.36 21.76 16.39
N LYS A 225 -6.64 21.81 17.70
CA LYS A 225 -6.00 20.93 18.68
C LYS A 225 -6.40 19.48 18.43
N GLU A 226 -7.68 19.24 18.19
CA GLU A 226 -8.19 17.90 17.86
C GLU A 226 -7.56 17.38 16.56
N ALA A 227 -7.52 18.18 15.49
CA ALA A 227 -6.86 17.78 14.24
C ALA A 227 -5.36 17.48 14.44
N ALA A 228 -4.66 18.27 15.25
CA ALA A 228 -3.25 18.03 15.58
C ALA A 228 -3.05 16.73 16.38
N ASP A 229 -3.90 16.46 17.36
CA ASP A 229 -3.86 15.24 18.17
C ASP A 229 -4.16 14.00 17.32
N GLN A 230 -5.13 14.07 16.40
CA GLN A 230 -5.43 12.99 15.46
C GLN A 230 -4.30 12.75 14.46
N SER A 231 -3.67 13.81 13.95
CA SER A 231 -2.48 13.70 13.11
C SER A 231 -1.35 12.99 13.86
N MET A 232 -1.09 13.37 15.11
CA MET A 232 -0.06 12.74 15.94
C MET A 232 -0.36 11.26 16.18
N LYS A 233 -1.59 10.91 16.53
CA LYS A 233 -2.02 9.50 16.71
C LYS A 233 -1.80 8.68 15.44
N ALA A 234 -2.19 9.19 14.28
CA ALA A 234 -1.99 8.50 13.01
C ALA A 234 -0.50 8.23 12.72
N TYR A 235 0.37 9.22 12.93
CA TYR A 235 1.82 9.03 12.76
C TYR A 235 2.44 8.11 13.82
N GLN A 236 1.94 8.09 15.05
CA GLN A 236 2.39 7.15 16.07
C GLN A 236 2.04 5.70 15.69
N VAL A 237 0.82 5.46 15.21
CA VAL A 237 0.41 4.14 14.70
C VAL A 237 1.25 3.74 13.49
N MET A 238 1.47 4.66 12.55
CA MET A 238 2.36 4.44 11.41
C MET A 238 3.77 4.02 11.87
N MET A 239 4.37 4.77 12.80
CA MET A 239 5.69 4.46 13.34
C MET A 239 5.71 3.10 14.04
N LEU A 240 4.69 2.77 14.83
CA LEU A 240 4.57 1.49 15.50
C LEU A 240 4.53 0.33 14.48
N LEU A 241 3.75 0.46 13.41
CA LEU A 241 3.67 -0.53 12.33
C LEU A 241 5.02 -0.72 11.63
N VAL A 242 5.74 0.37 11.34
CA VAL A 242 7.10 0.32 10.77
C VAL A 242 8.06 -0.41 11.72
N TRP A 243 7.99 -0.12 13.02
CA TRP A 243 8.81 -0.79 14.03
C TRP A 243 8.52 -2.30 14.11
N ILE A 244 7.24 -2.69 14.14
CA ILE A 244 6.83 -4.10 14.15
C ILE A 244 7.32 -4.83 12.90
N PHE A 245 7.17 -4.20 11.73
CA PHE A 245 7.62 -4.76 10.46
C PHE A 245 9.13 -4.95 10.42
N THR A 246 9.88 -3.92 10.82
CA THR A 246 11.35 -3.94 10.94
C THR A 246 11.81 -5.05 11.88
N LEU A 247 11.19 -5.19 13.06
CA LEU A 247 11.50 -6.23 14.04
C LEU A 247 11.21 -7.63 13.49
N CYS A 248 10.10 -7.82 12.78
CA CYS A 248 9.76 -9.09 12.13
C CYS A 248 10.77 -9.49 11.06
N LEU A 249 11.22 -8.54 10.24
CA LEU A 249 12.23 -8.80 9.21
C LEU A 249 13.59 -9.14 9.81
N LEU A 250 14.01 -8.41 10.85
CA LEU A 250 15.23 -8.72 11.61
C LEU A 250 15.18 -10.13 12.22
N ARG A 251 14.04 -10.53 12.79
CA ARG A 251 13.84 -11.88 13.33
C ARG A 251 13.91 -12.98 12.26
N LYS A 252 13.56 -12.67 11.01
CA LYS A 252 13.68 -13.57 9.85
C LYS A 252 15.09 -13.56 9.21
N GLY A 253 16.04 -12.81 9.76
CA GLY A 253 17.41 -12.73 9.24
C GLY A 253 17.53 -11.96 7.91
N ILE A 254 16.49 -11.20 7.53
CA ILE A 254 16.51 -10.38 6.32
C ILE A 254 17.21 -9.06 6.66
N GLN A 255 18.34 -8.79 6.01
CA GLN A 255 19.04 -7.53 6.11
C GLN A 255 18.21 -6.43 5.44
N ILE A 256 17.68 -5.49 6.23
CA ILE A 256 16.98 -4.32 5.71
C ILE A 256 18.04 -3.30 5.31
N THR A 257 18.32 -3.18 4.01
CA THR A 257 19.09 -2.06 3.49
C THR A 257 18.20 -0.82 3.55
N ASN A 258 18.65 0.20 4.27
CA ASN A 258 17.91 1.38 4.72
C ASN A 258 17.49 2.36 3.60
N SER A 259 17.35 1.89 2.37
CA SER A 259 17.27 2.73 1.17
C SER A 259 15.85 3.03 0.70
N SER A 260 14.84 2.28 1.16
CA SER A 260 13.49 2.32 0.54
C SER A 260 12.43 3.02 1.39
N LEU A 261 12.66 3.25 2.69
CA LEU A 261 11.65 3.79 3.61
C LEU A 261 11.69 5.32 3.79
N LEU A 262 12.68 5.99 3.19
CA LEU A 262 12.93 7.44 3.34
C LEU A 262 13.08 8.18 2.00
N VAL A 263 12.29 7.83 0.98
CA VAL A 263 12.29 8.54 -0.30
C VAL A 263 10.89 9.00 -0.71
N LYS A 264 10.71 10.33 -0.57
CA LYS A 264 9.67 11.25 -1.12
C LYS A 264 8.35 11.39 -0.36
#